data_AF-A0A3N5L760-F1
#
_entry.id   AF-A0A3N5L760-F1
#
_cell.length_a   1.000
_cell.length_b   1.000
_cell.length_c   1.000
_cell.angle_alpha   90.00
_cell.angle_beta   90.00
_cell.angle_gamma   90.00
#
_symmetry.space_group_name_H-M   'P 1'
#
loop_
_entity.id
_entity.type
_entity.pdbx_description
1 polymer ?
#
loop_
_entity_poly.entity_id
_entity_poly.type
_entity_poly.pdbx_seq_one_letter_code
_entity_poly.pdbx_strand_id
1 'polypeptide(L)'
;MPDNTAPVTKRHLPRPAGGLAVALSQGMVPIVFSLLCLGGIIAAGLDINFLINEIFTRLGRNSFLVLSLMIPIIAGLGLNFGIVIGAMAGQIALIIVTHYHLGGLWGLTLAAVISVPFAVLFGWLTGSTLNRAKGREMVTSFIMGFFANGLYQLVFLVLLGTVIPMKDPVLMLSSGIGLRNTVDLIEIAGSLAARYRR
;
A
#
# COMPACT_ATOMS: atom_id res chain seq x y z
N MET A 1 -14.76 60.48 17.76
CA MET A 1 -14.22 59.14 17.45
C MET A 1 -12.77 59.12 17.91
N PRO A 2 -12.43 58.53 19.07
CA PRO A 2 -11.05 58.45 19.47
C PRO A 2 -10.34 57.35 18.68
N ASP A 3 -9.27 57.79 18.04
CA ASP A 3 -8.26 57.08 17.27
C ASP A 3 -7.53 56.07 18.17
N ASN A 4 -7.70 54.77 17.91
CA ASN A 4 -7.00 53.71 18.64
C ASN A 4 -5.71 53.34 17.91
N THR A 5 -4.78 54.31 17.82
CA THR A 5 -3.39 54.04 17.48
C THR A 5 -2.64 53.64 18.75
N ALA A 6 -2.86 52.42 19.22
CA ALA A 6 -1.96 51.81 20.19
C ALA A 6 -0.60 51.55 19.50
N PRO A 7 0.54 51.98 20.08
CA PRO A 7 1.84 51.69 19.49
C PRO A 7 2.10 50.18 19.58
N VAL A 8 2.31 49.54 18.44
CA VAL A 8 2.72 48.13 18.35
C VAL A 8 4.09 48.01 19.03
N THR A 9 4.08 47.57 20.29
CA THR A 9 5.29 47.25 21.06
C THR A 9 6.05 46.16 20.32
N LYS A 10 7.15 46.54 19.66
CA LYS A 10 8.11 45.59 19.08
C LYS A 10 8.67 44.74 20.22
N ARG A 11 8.18 43.49 20.36
CA ARG A 11 8.80 42.48 21.22
C ARG A 11 10.26 42.32 20.77
N HIS A 12 11.19 42.77 21.61
CA HIS A 12 12.58 42.37 21.50
C HIS A 12 12.65 40.86 21.67
N LEU A 13 12.77 40.13 20.56
CA LEU A 13 13.15 38.72 20.56
C LEU A 13 14.60 38.64 21.06
N PRO A 14 14.89 37.94 22.17
CA PRO A 14 16.27 37.61 22.49
C PRO A 14 16.83 36.65 21.40
N ARG A 15 17.94 37.05 20.78
CA ARG A 15 18.80 36.23 19.90
C ARG A 15 20.17 36.11 20.59
N PRO A 16 20.98 35.07 20.33
CA PRO A 16 20.71 33.64 20.26
C PRO A 16 21.54 32.90 21.32
N ALA A 17 20.95 31.99 22.09
CA ALA A 17 21.73 31.07 22.93
C ALA A 17 22.06 29.80 22.11
N GLY A 18 23.30 29.70 21.64
CA GLY A 18 23.95 28.47 21.14
C GLY A 18 23.24 27.71 20.01
N GLY A 19 23.72 27.85 18.77
CA GLY A 19 23.20 27.10 17.61
C GLY A 19 23.18 25.57 17.78
N LEU A 20 24.05 25.02 18.65
CA LEU A 20 24.07 23.60 19.01
C LEU A 20 22.90 23.18 19.93
N ALA A 21 22.50 24.01 20.90
CA ALA A 21 21.38 23.72 21.79
C ALA A 21 20.02 23.83 21.06
N VAL A 22 19.92 24.75 20.10
CA VAL A 22 18.75 24.88 19.23
C VAL A 22 18.68 23.73 18.22
N ALA A 23 19.81 23.30 17.64
CA ALA A 23 19.83 22.13 16.75
C ALA A 23 19.44 20.82 17.46
N LEU A 24 19.89 20.62 18.70
CA LEU A 24 19.54 19.43 19.51
C LEU A 24 18.07 19.43 19.94
N SER A 25 17.49 20.60 20.25
CA SER A 25 16.06 20.70 20.64
C SER A 25 15.09 20.64 19.45
N GLN A 26 15.49 21.13 18.27
CA GLN A 26 14.70 21.07 17.04
C GLN A 26 14.79 19.69 16.35
N GLY A 27 15.90 18.96 16.56
CA GLY A 27 16.19 17.65 15.96
C GLY A 27 15.97 16.45 16.87
N MET A 28 15.27 16.58 18.00
CA MET A 28 15.14 15.50 18.98
C MET A 28 14.51 14.23 18.39
N VAL A 29 13.51 14.37 17.51
CA VAL A 29 12.87 13.23 16.82
C VAL A 29 13.84 12.46 15.91
N PRO A 30 14.55 13.10 14.95
CA PRO A 30 15.51 12.38 14.11
C PRO A 30 16.69 11.81 14.91
N ILE A 31 17.11 12.43 16.01
CA ILE A 31 18.19 11.91 16.87
C ILE A 31 17.75 10.62 17.58
N VAL A 32 16.58 10.64 18.23
CA VAL A 32 16.03 9.45 18.91
C VAL A 32 15.75 8.33 17.90
N PHE A 33 15.22 8.68 16.72
CA PHE A 33 14.97 7.71 15.65
C PHE A 33 16.28 7.07 15.14
N SER A 34 17.33 7.87 14.96
CA SER A 34 18.63 7.37 14.52
C SER A 34 19.27 6.45 15.56
N LEU A 35 19.16 6.77 16.86
CA LEU A 35 19.64 5.93 17.94
C LEU A 35 18.87 4.60 18.02
N LEU A 36 17.55 4.62 17.84
CA LEU A 36 16.73 3.41 17.78
C LEU A 36 17.06 2.56 16.55
N CYS A 37 17.30 3.18 15.40
CA CYS A 37 17.75 2.45 14.20
C CYS A 37 19.13 1.80 14.42
N LEU A 38 20.11 2.53 14.98
CA LEU A 38 21.42 1.96 15.30
C LEU A 38 21.31 0.81 16.31
N GLY A 39 20.53 1.01 17.38
CA GLY A 39 20.28 -0.01 18.39
C GLY A 39 19.60 -1.25 17.80
N GLY A 40 18.64 -1.07 16.90
CA GLY A 40 17.97 -2.15 16.19
C GLY A 40 18.89 -2.92 15.24
N ILE A 41 19.81 -2.25 14.54
CA ILE A 41 20.79 -2.90 13.66
C ILE A 41 21.75 -3.78 14.46
N ILE A 42 22.23 -3.28 15.60
CA ILE A 42 23.15 -4.02 16.47
C ILE A 42 22.42 -5.21 17.13
N ALA A 43 21.21 -4.99 17.65
CA ALA A 43 20.43 -6.05 18.29
C ALA A 43 19.98 -7.16 17.33
N ALA A 44 19.74 -6.81 16.06
CA ALA A 44 19.30 -7.76 15.04
C ALA A 44 20.45 -8.47 14.30
N GLY A 45 21.71 -8.07 14.51
CA GLY A 45 22.88 -8.69 13.87
C GLY A 45 22.82 -8.66 12.34
N LEU A 46 22.17 -7.64 11.76
CA LEU A 46 21.93 -7.56 10.32
C LEU A 46 23.23 -7.26 9.56
N ASP A 47 23.46 -8.02 8.49
CA ASP A 47 24.49 -7.66 7.52
C ASP A 47 24.14 -6.33 6.83
N ILE A 48 25.12 -5.44 6.72
CA ILE A 48 24.94 -4.10 6.11
C ILE A 48 24.45 -4.22 4.66
N ASN A 49 24.87 -5.25 3.92
CA ASN A 49 24.41 -5.49 2.56
C ASN A 49 22.93 -5.91 2.52
N PHE A 50 22.47 -6.67 3.51
CA PHE A 50 21.06 -7.02 3.65
C PHE A 50 20.22 -5.78 3.98
N LEU A 51 20.71 -4.93 4.89
CA LEU A 51 20.03 -3.68 5.24
C LEU A 51 19.90 -2.73 4.03
N ILE A 52 20.97 -2.57 3.25
CA ILE A 52 20.96 -1.75 2.04
C ILE A 52 19.94 -2.30 1.03
N ASN A 53 19.95 -3.61 0.76
CA ASN A 53 18.98 -4.23 -0.14
C ASN A 53 17.53 -4.03 0.33
N GLU A 54 17.28 -4.17 1.63
CA GLU A 54 15.95 -3.97 2.20
C GLU A 54 15.51 -2.50 2.06
N ILE A 55 16.41 -1.53 2.29
CA ILE A 55 16.15 -0.10 2.07
C ILE A 55 15.81 0.17 0.60
N PHE A 56 16.59 -0.35 -0.35
CA PHE A 56 16.32 -0.18 -1.78
C PHE A 56 15.00 -0.83 -2.20
N THR A 57 14.69 -2.03 -1.71
CA THR A 57 13.44 -2.74 -2.01
C THR A 57 12.24 -1.98 -1.45
N ARG A 58 12.35 -1.46 -0.23
CA ARG A 58 11.32 -0.59 0.38
C ARG A 58 11.16 0.71 -0.39
N LEU A 59 12.26 1.36 -0.76
CA LEU A 59 12.24 2.60 -1.51
C LEU A 59 11.59 2.40 -2.89
N GLY A 60 11.91 1.31 -3.58
CA GLY A 60 11.28 0.93 -4.84
C GLY A 60 9.77 0.77 -4.72
N ARG A 61 9.31 -0.06 -3.77
CA ARG A 61 7.87 -0.27 -3.52
C ARG A 61 7.14 1.02 -3.12
N ASN A 62 7.71 1.79 -2.20
CA ASN A 62 7.09 3.02 -1.71
C ASN A 62 7.04 4.12 -2.77
N SER A 63 8.08 4.24 -3.60
CA SER A 63 8.09 5.20 -4.70
C SER A 63 7.01 4.88 -5.73
N PHE A 64 6.82 3.60 -6.06
CA PHE A 64 5.74 3.17 -6.94
C PHE A 64 4.36 3.46 -6.35
N LEU A 65 4.17 3.23 -5.05
CA LEU A 65 2.95 3.62 -4.35
C LEU A 65 2.71 5.14 -4.44
N VAL A 66 3.71 5.97 -4.15
CA VAL A 66 3.60 7.43 -4.23
C VAL A 66 3.19 7.89 -5.64
N LEU A 67 3.79 7.31 -6.68
CA LEU A 67 3.39 7.58 -8.07
C LEU A 67 1.94 7.18 -8.35
N SER A 68 1.49 6.03 -7.81
CA SER A 68 0.10 5.59 -7.91
C SER A 68 -0.88 6.52 -7.16
N LEU A 69 -0.46 7.14 -6.05
CA LEU A 69 -1.26 8.12 -5.31
C LEU A 69 -1.40 9.46 -6.04
N MET A 70 -0.48 9.80 -6.95
CA MET A 70 -0.51 11.08 -7.66
C MET A 70 -1.80 11.29 -8.47
N ILE A 71 -2.29 10.23 -9.15
CA ILE A 71 -3.50 10.28 -9.98
C ILE A 71 -4.78 10.52 -9.13
N PRO A 72 -5.02 9.81 -8.02
CA PRO A 72 -6.11 10.13 -7.08
C PRO A 72 -6.03 11.54 -6.50
N ILE A 73 -4.83 12.00 -6.14
CA ILE A 73 -4.62 13.33 -5.55
C ILE A 73 -5.09 14.44 -6.49
N ILE A 74 -4.67 14.42 -7.75
CA ILE A 74 -5.05 15.43 -8.74
C ILE A 74 -6.54 15.38 -9.08
N ALA A 75 -7.17 14.21 -8.95
CA ALA A 75 -8.59 14.00 -9.18
C ALA A 75 -9.47 14.38 -7.98
N GLY A 76 -8.89 14.82 -6.85
CA GLY A 76 -9.62 15.15 -5.62
C GLY A 76 -10.19 13.93 -4.88
N LEU A 77 -9.86 12.73 -5.34
CA LEU A 77 -10.29 11.46 -4.76
C LEU A 77 -9.42 11.19 -3.51
N GLY A 78 -9.98 10.55 -2.48
CA GLY A 78 -9.24 10.30 -1.24
C GLY A 78 -7.92 9.56 -1.47
N LEU A 79 -6.92 9.85 -0.63
CA LEU A 79 -5.63 9.18 -0.68
C LEU A 79 -5.81 7.66 -0.47
N ASN A 80 -5.25 6.86 -1.37
CA ASN A 80 -5.07 5.41 -1.22
C ASN A 80 -6.25 4.45 -1.55
N PHE A 81 -7.37 4.93 -2.09
CA PHE A 81 -8.47 4.01 -2.46
C PHE A 81 -8.23 3.23 -3.77
N GLY A 82 -7.68 3.90 -4.79
CA GLY A 82 -7.45 3.29 -6.11
C GLY A 82 -6.51 2.08 -6.06
N ILE A 83 -5.55 2.08 -5.12
CA ILE A 83 -4.63 0.96 -4.92
C ILE A 83 -5.37 -0.27 -4.41
N VAL A 84 -6.27 -0.11 -3.44
CA VAL A 84 -7.01 -1.24 -2.86
C VAL A 84 -7.87 -1.90 -3.94
N ILE A 85 -8.66 -1.13 -4.70
CA ILE A 85 -9.49 -1.70 -5.77
C ILE A 85 -8.67 -2.31 -6.90
N GLY A 86 -7.59 -1.66 -7.32
CA GLY A 86 -6.68 -2.21 -8.33
C GLY A 86 -6.03 -3.53 -7.87
N ALA A 87 -5.57 -3.58 -6.62
CA ALA A 87 -4.98 -4.78 -6.03
C ALA A 87 -6.00 -5.93 -5.93
N MET A 88 -7.24 -5.65 -5.50
CA MET A 88 -8.30 -6.67 -5.44
C MET A 88 -8.66 -7.21 -6.83
N ALA A 89 -8.75 -6.34 -7.85
CA ALA A 89 -8.97 -6.77 -9.24
C ALA A 89 -7.83 -7.66 -9.77
N GLY A 90 -6.57 -7.29 -9.47
CA GLY A 90 -5.40 -8.10 -9.80
C GLY A 90 -5.38 -9.45 -9.09
N GLN A 91 -5.75 -9.49 -7.80
CA GLN A 91 -5.85 -10.72 -7.04
C GLN A 91 -6.96 -11.64 -7.57
N ILE A 92 -8.13 -11.11 -7.93
CA ILE A 92 -9.19 -11.87 -8.59
C ILE A 92 -8.66 -12.51 -9.88
N ALA A 93 -7.99 -11.74 -10.74
CA ALA A 93 -7.46 -12.23 -12.01
C ALA A 93 -6.37 -13.30 -11.81
N LEU A 94 -5.48 -13.11 -10.84
CA LEU A 94 -4.45 -14.10 -10.48
C LEU A 94 -5.09 -15.40 -10.01
N ILE A 95 -6.13 -15.34 -9.16
CA ILE A 95 -6.84 -16.51 -8.65
C ILE A 95 -7.55 -17.27 -9.78
N ILE A 96 -8.10 -16.55 -10.77
CA ILE A 96 -8.69 -17.18 -11.96
C ILE A 96 -7.61 -17.90 -12.77
N VAL A 97 -6.47 -17.27 -13.05
CA VAL A 97 -5.39 -17.88 -13.84
C VAL A 97 -4.76 -19.08 -13.13
N THR A 98 -4.58 -19.01 -11.80
CA THR A 98 -4.07 -20.14 -11.02
C THR A 98 -5.06 -21.31 -11.00
N HIS A 99 -6.38 -21.04 -11.00
CA HIS A 99 -7.40 -22.09 -11.11
C HIS A 99 -7.29 -22.90 -12.42
N TYR A 100 -6.91 -22.26 -13.53
CA TYR A 100 -6.69 -22.95 -14.81
C TYR A 100 -5.29 -23.60 -14.92
N HIS A 101 -4.49 -23.64 -13.85
CA HIS A 101 -3.11 -24.15 -13.80
C HIS A 101 -2.18 -23.55 -14.86
N LEU A 102 -2.45 -22.34 -15.33
CA LEU A 102 -1.60 -21.62 -16.29
C LEU A 102 -0.43 -20.97 -15.54
N GLY A 103 0.62 -21.76 -15.28
CA GLY A 103 1.82 -21.30 -14.60
C GLY A 103 2.82 -20.57 -15.53
N GLY A 104 3.71 -19.79 -14.93
CA GLY A 104 4.82 -19.12 -15.62
C GLY A 104 4.49 -17.73 -16.18
N LEU A 105 5.38 -17.20 -17.04
CA LEU A 105 5.29 -15.85 -17.60
C LEU A 105 4.02 -15.63 -18.46
N TRP A 106 3.54 -16.69 -19.11
CA TRP A 106 2.28 -16.68 -19.85
C TRP A 106 1.06 -16.57 -18.93
N GLY A 107 1.09 -17.21 -17.76
CA GLY A 107 0.07 -17.03 -16.73
C GLY A 107 0.03 -15.59 -16.22
N LEU A 108 1.19 -14.99 -15.94
CA LEU A 108 1.27 -13.62 -15.45
C LEU A 108 0.72 -12.60 -16.46
N THR A 109 1.05 -12.75 -17.75
CA THR A 109 0.55 -11.87 -18.81
C THR A 109 -0.96 -12.03 -19.02
N LEU A 110 -1.48 -13.25 -18.99
CA LEU A 110 -2.92 -13.51 -19.02
C LEU A 110 -3.64 -12.91 -17.81
N ALA A 111 -3.07 -13.04 -16.60
CA ALA A 111 -3.63 -12.43 -15.41
C ALA A 111 -3.66 -10.91 -15.52
N ALA A 112 -2.62 -10.29 -16.08
CA ALA A 112 -2.60 -8.85 -16.33
C ALA A 112 -3.73 -8.44 -17.29
N VAL A 113 -3.91 -9.17 -18.40
CA VAL A 113 -4.98 -8.88 -19.38
C VAL A 113 -6.37 -9.05 -18.79
N ILE A 114 -6.60 -10.11 -18.01
CA ILE A 114 -7.88 -10.35 -17.32
C ILE A 114 -8.12 -9.31 -16.22
N SER A 115 -7.06 -8.81 -15.56
CA SER A 115 -7.21 -7.82 -14.49
C SER A 115 -7.72 -6.47 -15.00
N VAL A 116 -7.38 -6.08 -16.24
CA VAL A 116 -7.76 -4.79 -16.85
C VAL A 116 -9.28 -4.59 -16.92
N PRO A 117 -10.10 -5.50 -17.49
CA PRO A 117 -11.55 -5.29 -17.53
C PRO A 117 -12.19 -5.26 -16.14
N PHE A 118 -11.71 -6.07 -15.19
CA PHE A 118 -12.20 -6.01 -13.80
C PHE A 118 -11.84 -4.66 -13.14
N ALA A 119 -10.61 -4.19 -13.33
CA ALA A 119 -10.17 -2.90 -12.79
C ALA A 119 -10.97 -1.73 -13.38
N VAL A 120 -11.26 -1.75 -14.68
CA VAL A 120 -12.10 -0.74 -15.34
C VAL A 120 -13.53 -0.77 -14.79
N LEU A 121 -14.13 -1.96 -14.64
CA LEU A 121 -15.48 -2.12 -14.09
C LEU A 121 -15.59 -1.58 -12.67
N PHE A 122 -14.70 -2.01 -11.77
CA PHE A 122 -14.71 -1.55 -10.37
C PHE A 122 -14.33 -0.07 -10.23
N GLY A 123 -13.42 0.42 -11.10
CA GLY A 123 -13.06 1.83 -11.19
C GLY A 123 -14.24 2.70 -11.62
N TRP A 124 -15.04 2.27 -12.59
CA TRP A 124 -16.23 2.98 -13.03
C TRP A 124 -17.32 3.04 -11.95
N LEU A 125 -17.59 1.92 -11.27
CA LEU A 125 -18.55 1.85 -10.16
C LEU A 125 -18.14 2.78 -9.01
N THR A 126 -16.85 2.81 -8.69
CA THR A 126 -16.30 3.73 -7.70
C THR A 126 -16.47 5.18 -8.15
N GLY A 127 -16.06 5.52 -9.37
CA GLY A 127 -16.14 6.87 -9.89
C GLY A 127 -17.57 7.40 -9.88
N SER A 128 -18.54 6.56 -10.25
CA SER A 128 -19.96 6.91 -10.16
C SER A 128 -20.42 7.15 -8.72
N THR A 129 -19.89 6.41 -7.75
CA THR A 129 -20.23 6.58 -6.33
C THR A 129 -19.61 7.85 -5.76
N LEU A 130 -18.37 8.15 -6.12
CA LEU A 130 -17.69 9.35 -5.68
C LEU A 130 -18.32 10.62 -6.25
N ASN A 131 -18.79 10.58 -7.50
CA ASN A 131 -19.52 11.70 -8.10
C ASN A 131 -20.83 12.03 -7.35
N ARG A 132 -21.44 11.03 -6.69
CA ARG A 132 -22.61 11.24 -5.82
C ARG A 132 -22.24 11.77 -4.42
N ALA A 133 -20.99 11.61 -3.99
CA ALA A 133 -20.48 12.01 -2.68
C ALA A 133 -19.67 13.32 -2.69
N LYS A 134 -19.97 14.20 -3.66
CA LYS A 134 -19.29 15.49 -3.85
C LYS A 134 -19.25 16.30 -2.55
N GLY A 135 -18.07 16.79 -2.19
CA GLY A 135 -17.83 17.53 -0.94
C GLY A 135 -17.51 16.65 0.29
N ARG A 136 -17.61 15.32 0.18
CA ARG A 136 -17.12 14.35 1.18
C ARG A 136 -16.27 13.24 0.55
N GLU A 137 -15.72 13.51 -0.62
CA GLU A 137 -15.04 12.55 -1.50
C GLU A 137 -13.91 11.81 -0.78
N MET A 138 -13.11 12.50 0.04
CA MET A 138 -12.02 11.89 0.80
C MET A 138 -12.50 10.85 1.83
N VAL A 139 -13.53 11.17 2.62
CA VAL A 139 -14.07 10.27 3.64
C VAL A 139 -14.81 9.10 2.99
N THR A 140 -15.58 9.38 1.93
CA THR A 140 -16.27 8.34 1.16
C THR A 140 -15.28 7.37 0.52
N SER A 141 -14.18 7.84 -0.06
CA SER A 141 -13.11 6.97 -0.59
C SER A 141 -12.50 6.10 0.51
N PHE A 142 -12.26 6.63 1.70
CA PHE A 142 -11.73 5.85 2.83
C PHE A 142 -12.69 4.71 3.22
N ILE A 143 -13.97 5.03 3.44
CA ILE A 143 -15.00 4.05 3.82
C ILE A 143 -15.18 3.00 2.72
N MET A 144 -15.16 3.43 1.46
CA MET A 144 -15.28 2.54 0.32
C MET A 144 -14.14 1.53 0.28
N GLY A 145 -12.92 1.90 0.70
CA GLY A 145 -11.77 0.99 0.76
C GLY A 145 -11.97 -0.15 1.74
N PHE A 146 -12.46 0.15 2.94
CA PHE A 146 -12.83 -0.87 3.92
C PHE A 146 -14.02 -1.72 3.44
N PHE A 147 -15.00 -1.10 2.79
CA PHE A 147 -16.13 -1.82 2.21
C PHE A 147 -15.69 -2.80 1.12
N ALA A 148 -14.82 -2.37 0.20
CA ALA A 148 -14.28 -3.22 -0.86
C ALA A 148 -13.47 -4.39 -0.27
N ASN A 149 -12.64 -4.12 0.74
CA ASN A 149 -11.90 -5.17 1.44
C ASN A 149 -12.82 -6.14 2.20
N GLY A 150 -13.86 -5.64 2.87
CA GLY A 150 -14.86 -6.48 3.55
C GLY A 150 -15.67 -7.33 2.57
N LEU A 151 -16.04 -6.77 1.41
CA LEU A 151 -16.70 -7.50 0.33
C LEU A 151 -15.78 -8.57 -0.25
N TYR A 152 -14.50 -8.26 -0.47
CA TYR A 152 -13.51 -9.24 -0.90
C TYR A 152 -13.39 -10.36 0.13
N GLN A 153 -13.25 -10.06 1.42
CA GLN A 153 -13.22 -11.09 2.46
C GLN A 153 -14.50 -11.93 2.48
N LEU A 154 -15.67 -11.33 2.31
CA LEU A 154 -16.94 -12.06 2.25
C LEU A 154 -17.00 -13.01 1.05
N VAL A 155 -16.65 -12.54 -0.15
CA VAL A 155 -16.65 -13.37 -1.36
C VAL A 155 -15.57 -14.47 -1.27
N PHE A 156 -14.38 -14.14 -0.77
CA PHE A 156 -13.24 -15.06 -0.77
C PHE A 156 -13.19 -16.02 0.45
N LEU A 157 -13.88 -15.71 1.55
CA LEU A 157 -13.99 -16.62 2.71
C LEU A 157 -15.31 -17.40 2.73
N VAL A 158 -16.42 -16.81 2.25
CA VAL A 158 -17.74 -17.46 2.31
C VAL A 158 -18.10 -18.17 1.00
N LEU A 159 -17.78 -17.57 -0.16
CA LEU A 159 -18.09 -18.15 -1.48
C LEU A 159 -16.98 -19.07 -2.01
N LEU A 160 -15.73 -18.81 -1.65
CA LEU A 160 -14.57 -19.62 -2.00
C LEU A 160 -14.41 -20.79 -1.03
N GLY A 161 -15.11 -21.86 -1.40
CA GLY A 161 -15.27 -23.11 -0.66
C GLY A 161 -16.49 -23.87 -1.17
N THR A 162 -17.50 -23.17 -1.70
CA THR A 162 -18.72 -23.75 -2.27
C THR A 162 -18.77 -23.77 -3.80
N VAL A 163 -18.13 -22.81 -4.50
CA VAL A 163 -18.29 -22.66 -5.97
C VAL A 163 -17.03 -22.94 -6.80
N ILE A 164 -15.82 -22.77 -6.25
CA ILE A 164 -14.56 -23.03 -6.98
C ILE A 164 -13.73 -24.06 -6.19
N PRO A 165 -13.71 -25.35 -6.61
CA PRO A 165 -12.81 -26.33 -6.04
C PRO A 165 -11.38 -26.05 -6.54
N MET A 166 -10.63 -25.25 -5.78
CA MET A 166 -9.17 -25.15 -5.95
C MET A 166 -8.56 -26.47 -5.51
N LYS A 167 -8.11 -27.30 -6.45
CA LYS A 167 -7.49 -28.61 -6.17
C LYS A 167 -5.99 -28.52 -5.80
N ASP A 168 -5.49 -27.34 -5.41
CA ASP A 168 -4.10 -27.18 -4.99
C ASP A 168 -3.97 -27.00 -3.46
N PRO A 169 -3.36 -27.96 -2.74
CA PRO A 169 -3.20 -27.94 -1.28
C PRO A 169 -2.25 -26.84 -0.76
N VAL A 170 -1.62 -26.06 -1.65
CA VAL A 170 -0.71 -24.96 -1.30
C VAL A 170 -1.45 -23.63 -1.11
N LEU A 171 -2.59 -23.42 -1.78
CA LEU A 171 -3.33 -22.16 -1.76
C LEU A 171 -4.51 -22.16 -0.78
N MET A 172 -4.99 -23.34 -0.36
CA MET A 172 -6.05 -23.47 0.62
C MET A 172 -5.51 -23.46 2.05
N LEU A 173 -6.26 -22.83 2.95
CA LEU A 173 -6.04 -22.98 4.39
C LEU A 173 -6.33 -24.45 4.75
N SER A 174 -5.53 -25.05 5.64
CA SER A 174 -5.68 -26.46 6.05
C SER A 174 -7.06 -26.83 6.62
N SER A 175 -7.94 -25.85 6.82
CA SER A 175 -9.33 -25.99 7.27
C SER A 175 -10.36 -26.16 6.14
N GLY A 176 -9.97 -26.10 4.86
CA GLY A 176 -10.87 -26.36 3.72
C GLY A 176 -11.86 -25.24 3.39
N ILE A 177 -11.84 -24.11 4.11
CA ILE A 177 -12.64 -22.91 3.85
C ILE A 177 -11.70 -21.71 3.89
N GLY A 178 -11.66 -20.95 2.80
CA GLY A 178 -10.83 -19.76 2.65
C GLY A 178 -9.44 -20.00 2.05
N LEU A 179 -8.98 -19.02 1.28
CA LEU A 179 -7.61 -18.96 0.75
C LEU A 179 -6.65 -18.52 1.85
N ARG A 180 -5.42 -19.06 1.85
CA ARG A 180 -4.36 -18.54 2.72
C ARG A 180 -4.21 -17.05 2.41
N ASN A 181 -4.09 -16.25 3.48
CA ASN A 181 -3.95 -14.78 3.45
C ASN A 181 -2.74 -14.31 2.59
N THR A 182 -1.88 -15.25 2.21
CA THR A 182 -0.74 -15.05 1.34
C THR A 182 -0.84 -16.06 0.22
N VAL A 183 -1.40 -15.66 -0.93
CA VAL A 183 -0.90 -16.19 -2.20
C VAL A 183 0.51 -15.63 -2.30
N ASP A 184 1.47 -16.31 -1.68
CA ASP A 184 2.83 -15.81 -1.58
C ASP A 184 3.49 -15.94 -2.94
N LEU A 185 3.44 -14.85 -3.71
CA LEU A 185 4.12 -14.74 -4.99
C LEU A 185 5.65 -14.86 -4.84
N ILE A 186 6.19 -14.94 -3.62
CA ILE A 186 7.60 -15.27 -3.39
C ILE A 186 8.00 -16.58 -4.08
N GLU A 187 7.14 -17.60 -4.09
CA GLU A 187 7.44 -18.85 -4.81
C GLU A 187 7.40 -18.67 -6.33
N ILE A 188 6.45 -17.88 -6.86
CA ILE A 188 6.33 -17.63 -8.30
C ILE A 188 7.48 -16.75 -8.80
N ALA A 189 7.85 -15.70 -8.06
CA ALA A 189 9.00 -14.85 -8.36
C ALA A 189 10.33 -15.61 -8.24
N GLY A 190 10.47 -16.46 -7.21
CA GLY A 190 11.62 -17.34 -7.03
C GLY A 190 11.75 -18.37 -8.17
N SER A 191 10.62 -18.91 -8.65
CA SER A 191 10.61 -19.86 -9.78
C SER A 191 11.02 -19.22 -11.11
N LEU A 192 10.73 -17.93 -11.31
CA LEU A 192 11.21 -17.17 -12.47
C LEU A 192 12.72 -16.90 -12.40
N ALA A 193 13.23 -16.52 -11.22
CA ALA A 193 14.66 -16.25 -11.02
C ALA A 193 15.52 -17.52 -11.10
N ALA A 194 14.99 -18.66 -10.63
CA ALA A 194 15.66 -19.96 -10.72
C ALA A 194 15.77 -20.49 -12.16
N ARG A 195 14.85 -20.10 -13.05
CA ARG A 195 14.80 -20.56 -14.45
C ARG A 195 15.67 -19.73 -15.41
N TYR A 196 16.15 -18.56 -14.97
CA TYR A 196 17.13 -17.72 -15.70
C TYR A 196 18.59 -18.03 -15.31
N ARG A 197 18.81 -18.83 -14.25
CA ARG A 197 20.14 -19.26 -13.76
C ARG A 197 20.50 -20.69 -14.19
N ARG A 198 19.93 -21.18 -15.29
CA ARG A 198 20.40 -22.36 -16.01
C ARG A 198 20.63 -22.02 -17.47
#